data_AF-A0A924KC23-F1
#
_entry.id   AF-A0A924KC23-F1
#
_cell.length_a   1.000
_cell.length_b   1.000
_cell.length_c   1.000
_cell.angle_alpha   90.00
_cell.angle_beta   90.00
_cell.angle_gamma   90.00
#
_symmetry.space_group_name_H-M   'P 1'
#
loop_
_entity.id
_entity.type
_entity.pdbx_description
1 polymer ?
#
loop_
_entity_poly.entity_id
_entity_poly.type
_entity_poly.pdbx_seq_one_letter_code
_entity_poly.pdbx_strand_id
1 'polypeptide(L)'
;MNLLNIKNFISIYFLSLLISGILSFEDSRKNVLELYNRFNAEELLGHRNSKLEITKGGFIRYKREKSDKSVEYYSFRLDKFKDVDFLGSENACLLVFKCEDSSIIFQTYGAKGGDIDEMENEVKIPLKNIPMDQMMDLRTNLMNLKQMFINTYK
;
A
#
# COMPACT_ATOMS: atom_id res chain seq x y z
N MET A 1 -3.47 35.14 -37.17
CA MET A 1 -2.91 34.10 -36.27
C MET A 1 -2.73 32.84 -37.10
N ASN A 2 -1.49 32.43 -37.40
CA ASN A 2 -1.23 31.33 -38.34
C ASN A 2 -1.75 29.99 -37.82
N LEU A 3 -2.46 29.24 -38.66
CA LEU A 3 -2.94 27.87 -38.39
C LEU A 3 -1.83 26.92 -37.90
N LEU A 4 -0.58 27.19 -38.30
CA LEU A 4 0.60 26.44 -37.87
C LEU A 4 0.91 26.63 -36.38
N ASN A 5 0.71 27.84 -35.83
CA ASN A 5 0.94 28.11 -34.40
C ASN A 5 -0.12 27.45 -33.52
N ILE A 6 -1.36 27.34 -33.98
CA ILE A 6 -2.46 26.71 -33.22
C ILE A 6 -2.23 25.20 -33.11
N LYS A 7 -1.81 24.54 -34.19
CA LYS A 7 -1.48 23.10 -34.17
C LYS A 7 -0.32 22.77 -33.24
N ASN A 8 0.73 23.60 -33.25
CA ASN A 8 1.86 23.44 -32.33
C ASN A 8 1.44 23.64 -30.87
N PHE A 9 0.56 24.61 -30.59
CA PHE A 9 0.06 24.87 -29.24
C PHE A 9 -0.80 23.70 -28.71
N ILE A 10 -1.70 23.17 -29.53
CA ILE A 10 -2.53 22.00 -29.19
C ILE A 10 -1.65 20.77 -28.94
N SER A 11 -0.62 20.56 -29.77
CA SER A 11 0.32 19.45 -29.61
C SER A 11 1.14 19.54 -28.31
N ILE A 12 1.59 20.73 -27.93
CA ILE A 12 2.34 20.96 -26.69
C ILE A 12 1.43 20.75 -25.48
N TYR A 13 0.18 21.22 -25.56
CA TYR A 13 -0.79 21.03 -24.48
C TYR A 13 -1.14 19.55 -24.30
N PHE A 14 -1.34 18.82 -25.38
CA PHE A 14 -1.60 17.37 -25.35
C PHE A 14 -0.40 16.58 -24.80
N LEU A 15 0.82 16.97 -25.16
CA LEU A 15 2.04 16.38 -24.62
C LEU A 15 2.22 16.71 -23.12
N SER A 16 1.86 17.93 -22.68
CA SER A 16 1.88 18.29 -21.25
C SER A 16 0.82 17.55 -20.45
N LEU A 17 -0.35 17.27 -21.04
CA LEU A 17 -1.40 16.45 -20.44
C LEU A 17 -0.95 14.99 -20.27
N LEU A 18 -0.23 14.45 -21.27
CA LEU A 18 0.39 13.12 -21.20
C LEU A 18 1.49 13.03 -20.13
N ILE A 19 2.26 14.11 -19.91
CA ILE A 19 3.28 14.17 -18.86
C ILE A 19 2.65 14.31 -17.46
N SER A 20 1.52 15.02 -17.33
CA SER A 20 0.77 15.11 -16.07
C SER A 20 0.10 13.79 -15.63
N GLY A 21 -0.02 12.83 -16.56
CA GLY A 21 -0.59 11.51 -16.31
C GLY A 21 0.40 10.44 -15.83
N ILE A 22 1.69 10.78 -15.66
CA ILE A 22 2.65 9.88 -15.02
C ILE A 22 2.45 10.04 -13.50
N LEU A 23 1.45 9.35 -12.95
CA LEU A 23 1.37 9.15 -11.50
C LEU A 23 2.73 8.60 -11.06
N SER A 24 3.49 9.33 -10.24
CA SER A 24 4.82 8.88 -9.87
C SER A 24 4.74 7.77 -8.81
N PHE A 25 5.84 7.03 -8.63
CA PHE A 25 5.96 6.08 -7.52
C PHE A 25 5.69 6.78 -6.17
N GLU A 26 6.16 8.02 -6.02
CA GLU A 26 5.96 8.79 -4.79
C GLU A 26 4.51 9.22 -4.58
N ASP A 27 3.79 9.59 -5.64
CA ASP A 27 2.37 9.93 -5.54
C ASP A 27 1.56 8.71 -5.14
N SER A 28 1.81 7.56 -5.79
CA SER A 28 1.16 6.30 -5.44
C SER A 28 1.45 5.90 -3.99
N ARG A 29 2.71 6.05 -3.56
CA ARG A 29 3.16 5.75 -2.19
C ARG A 29 2.45 6.63 -1.18
N LYS A 30 2.39 7.94 -1.45
CA LYS A 30 1.74 8.92 -0.58
C LYS A 30 0.25 8.60 -0.44
N ASN A 31 -0.45 8.36 -1.55
CA ASN A 31 -1.86 8.02 -1.55
C ASN A 31 -2.16 6.76 -0.72
N VAL A 32 -1.38 5.68 -0.88
CA VAL A 32 -1.55 4.45 -0.09
C VAL A 32 -1.42 4.73 1.42
N LEU A 33 -0.39 5.49 1.81
CA LEU A 33 -0.15 5.81 3.21
C LEU A 33 -1.22 6.74 3.79
N GLU A 34 -1.71 7.71 3.03
CA GLU A 34 -2.79 8.61 3.44
C GLU A 34 -4.11 7.85 3.63
N LEU A 35 -4.48 6.97 2.70
CA LEU A 35 -5.66 6.13 2.80
C LEU A 35 -5.57 5.17 3.99
N TYR A 36 -4.42 4.51 4.17
CA TYR A 36 -4.18 3.67 5.35
C TYR A 36 -4.36 4.48 6.64
N ASN A 37 -3.69 5.63 6.78
CA ASN A 37 -3.77 6.44 7.99
C ASN A 37 -5.19 6.93 8.27
N ARG A 38 -5.97 7.24 7.23
CA ARG A 38 -7.35 7.69 7.36
C ARG A 38 -8.31 6.59 7.83
N PHE A 39 -8.13 5.38 7.32
CA PHE A 39 -9.10 4.29 7.48
C PHE A 39 -8.63 3.15 8.39
N ASN A 40 -7.42 3.19 8.96
CA ASN A 40 -6.95 2.14 9.86
C ASN A 40 -7.90 1.93 11.06
N ALA A 41 -8.10 0.67 11.44
CA ALA A 41 -9.04 0.28 12.50
C ALA A 41 -8.37 -0.46 13.67
N GLU A 42 -7.04 -0.45 13.73
CA GLU A 42 -6.24 -1.17 14.74
C GLU A 42 -6.59 -0.76 16.18
N GLU A 43 -6.80 0.54 16.41
CA GLU A 43 -7.23 1.06 17.73
C GLU A 43 -8.61 0.53 18.16
N LEU A 44 -9.53 0.29 17.21
CA LEU A 44 -10.84 -0.29 17.53
C LEU A 44 -10.73 -1.76 17.96
N LEU A 45 -9.65 -2.43 17.57
CA LEU A 45 -9.34 -3.80 18.00
C LEU A 45 -8.52 -3.83 19.29
N GLY A 46 -8.32 -2.68 19.95
CA GLY A 46 -7.57 -2.57 21.19
C GLY A 46 -6.05 -2.50 21.01
N HIS A 47 -5.54 -2.49 19.79
CA HIS A 47 -4.11 -2.27 19.53
C HIS A 47 -3.74 -0.81 19.82
N ARG A 48 -2.53 -0.58 20.32
CA ARG A 48 -2.08 0.74 20.76
C ARG A 48 -1.72 1.66 19.62
N ASN A 49 -1.09 1.08 18.59
CA ASN A 49 -0.58 1.82 17.46
C ASN A 49 -0.34 0.86 16.29
N SER A 50 -0.36 1.40 15.08
CA SER A 50 0.02 0.67 13.88
C SER A 50 0.66 1.60 12.86
N LYS A 51 1.54 1.07 12.03
CA LYS A 51 2.25 1.84 11.01
C LYS A 51 2.45 1.00 9.75
N LEU A 52 2.08 1.57 8.61
CA LEU A 52 2.46 1.07 7.30
C LEU A 52 3.63 1.89 6.77
N GLU A 53 4.66 1.22 6.28
CA GLU A 53 5.84 1.81 5.68
C GLU A 53 6.04 1.21 4.30
N ILE A 54 6.30 2.07 3.31
CA ILE A 54 6.67 1.69 1.96
C ILE A 54 7.90 2.54 1.62
N THR A 55 9.00 1.89 1.26
CA THR A 55 10.26 2.57 0.90
C THR A 55 10.42 2.65 -0.61
N LYS A 56 11.24 3.59 -1.09
CA LYS A 56 11.64 3.69 -2.51
C LYS A 56 12.34 2.43 -3.03
N GLY A 57 13.06 1.71 -2.15
CA GLY A 57 13.70 0.43 -2.46
C GLY A 57 12.72 -0.76 -2.54
N GLY A 58 11.42 -0.49 -2.48
CA GLY A 58 10.36 -1.49 -2.59
C GLY A 58 10.22 -2.40 -1.37
N PHE A 59 10.73 -1.99 -0.21
CA PHE A 59 10.44 -2.67 1.05
C PHE A 59 9.12 -2.15 1.63
N ILE A 60 8.22 -3.07 1.97
CA ILE A 60 6.97 -2.81 2.67
C ILE A 60 7.05 -3.42 4.07
N ARG A 61 6.62 -2.65 5.07
CA ARG A 61 6.49 -3.11 6.44
C ARG A 61 5.21 -2.62 7.07
N TYR A 62 4.44 -3.55 7.60
CA TYR A 62 3.33 -3.26 8.48
C TYR A 62 3.71 -3.64 9.91
N LYS A 63 3.66 -2.65 10.81
CA LYS A 63 3.93 -2.80 12.24
C LYS A 63 2.64 -2.58 13.01
N ARG A 64 2.35 -3.41 14.02
CA ARG A 64 1.34 -3.11 15.03
C ARG A 64 1.81 -3.42 16.44
N GLU A 65 1.39 -2.59 17.39
CA GLU A 65 1.69 -2.72 18.81
C GLU A 65 0.42 -3.12 19.55
N LYS A 66 0.44 -4.29 20.18
CA LYS A 66 -0.71 -4.81 20.91
C LYS A 66 -0.86 -4.14 22.28
N SER A 67 -2.02 -4.31 22.90
CA SER A 67 -2.32 -3.74 24.23
C SER A 67 -1.32 -4.22 25.29
N ASP A 68 -0.79 -5.44 25.15
CA ASP A 68 0.21 -6.04 26.04
C ASP A 68 1.66 -5.57 25.78
N LYS A 69 1.85 -4.59 24.87
CA LYS A 69 3.15 -4.05 24.42
C LYS A 69 3.96 -4.98 23.53
N SER A 70 3.46 -6.17 23.19
CA SER A 70 4.08 -6.98 22.15
C SER A 70 3.93 -6.27 20.80
N VAL A 71 4.92 -6.46 19.93
CA VAL A 71 4.99 -5.82 18.62
C VAL A 71 4.99 -6.90 17.56
N GLU A 72 4.22 -6.69 16.50
CA GLU A 72 4.21 -7.54 15.32
C GLU A 72 4.71 -6.77 14.10
N TYR A 73 5.50 -7.44 13.27
CA TYR A 73 6.04 -6.94 12.02
C TYR A 73 5.68 -7.90 10.90
N TYR A 74 5.11 -7.38 9.82
CA TYR A 74 4.95 -8.07 8.55
C TYR A 74 5.79 -7.33 7.53
N SER A 75 6.83 -7.97 7.02
CA SER A 75 7.82 -7.35 6.13
C SER A 75 7.96 -8.12 4.83
N PHE A 76 7.90 -7.44 3.69
CA PHE A 76 8.05 -8.07 2.38
C PHE A 76 8.53 -7.07 1.32
N ARG A 77 8.83 -7.58 0.12
CA ARG A 77 9.28 -6.77 -1.02
C ARG A 77 8.15 -6.57 -2.03
N LEU A 78 8.09 -5.39 -2.66
CA LEU A 78 7.11 -5.04 -3.68
C LEU A 78 7.14 -5.98 -4.89
N ASP A 79 8.29 -6.55 -5.24
CA ASP A 79 8.38 -7.52 -6.33
C ASP A 79 7.83 -8.90 -5.95
N LYS A 80 7.56 -9.15 -4.67
CA LYS A 80 6.89 -10.34 -4.15
C LYS A 80 5.40 -10.13 -3.95
N PHE A 81 4.93 -8.89 -3.95
CA PHE A 81 3.50 -8.57 -3.89
C PHE A 81 2.80 -9.07 -5.15
N LYS A 82 1.75 -9.88 -4.99
CA LYS A 82 0.96 -10.44 -6.09
C LYS A 82 -0.25 -9.55 -6.36
N ASP A 83 -1.08 -9.35 -5.34
CA ASP A 83 -2.38 -8.70 -5.43
C ASP A 83 -2.87 -8.23 -4.05
N VAL A 84 -3.96 -7.47 -4.02
CA VAL A 84 -4.61 -6.99 -2.79
C VAL A 84 -6.13 -7.17 -2.85
N ASP A 85 -6.70 -7.76 -1.81
CA ASP A 85 -8.15 -7.97 -1.70
C ASP A 85 -8.74 -7.26 -0.49
N PHE A 86 -10.07 -7.10 -0.51
CA PHE A 86 -10.85 -6.56 0.59
C PHE A 86 -11.86 -7.61 1.04
N LEU A 87 -11.81 -8.01 2.31
CA LEU A 87 -12.76 -8.97 2.89
C LEU A 87 -13.65 -8.25 3.91
N GLY A 88 -14.96 -8.22 3.68
CA GLY A 88 -15.93 -7.60 4.59
C GLY A 88 -16.84 -6.59 3.90
N SER A 89 -17.12 -5.47 4.57
CA SER A 89 -17.99 -4.39 4.09
C SER A 89 -17.30 -3.04 4.21
N GLU A 90 -17.86 -1.97 3.64
CA GLU A 90 -17.32 -0.61 3.76
C GLU A 90 -17.15 -0.14 5.20
N ASN A 91 -18.03 -0.57 6.11
CA ASN A 91 -17.96 -0.20 7.53
C ASN A 91 -16.81 -0.89 8.27
N ALA A 92 -16.49 -2.13 7.89
CA ALA A 92 -15.45 -2.94 8.48
C ALA A 92 -14.96 -3.98 7.47
N CYS A 93 -13.70 -3.87 7.08
CA CYS A 93 -13.07 -4.81 6.16
C CYS A 93 -11.61 -5.09 6.52
N LEU A 94 -11.09 -6.19 6.00
CA LEU A 94 -9.67 -6.53 6.02
C LEU A 94 -9.08 -6.23 4.64
N LEU A 95 -8.07 -5.37 4.60
CA LEU A 95 -7.15 -5.23 3.47
C LEU A 95 -6.17 -6.41 3.52
N VAL A 96 -6.18 -7.25 2.50
CA VAL A 96 -5.38 -8.47 2.44
C VAL A 96 -4.31 -8.30 1.37
N PHE A 97 -3.07 -8.06 1.78
CA PHE A 97 -1.94 -8.15 0.86
C PHE A 97 -1.61 -9.61 0.62
N LYS A 98 -1.52 -10.01 -0.65
CA LYS A 98 -1.13 -11.35 -1.07
C LYS A 98 0.24 -11.31 -1.71
N CYS A 99 1.13 -12.19 -1.28
CA CYS A 99 2.49 -12.29 -1.81
C CYS A 99 2.78 -13.66 -2.44
N GLU A 100 3.94 -13.75 -3.08
CA GLU A 100 4.61 -15.04 -3.33
C GLU A 100 4.74 -15.85 -2.05
N ASP A 101 4.73 -17.16 -2.22
CA ASP A 101 4.71 -18.09 -1.10
C ASP A 101 5.99 -17.90 -0.29
N SER A 102 5.85 -17.90 1.03
CA SER A 102 6.94 -17.68 1.98
C SER A 102 7.76 -16.43 1.65
N SER A 103 7.08 -15.30 1.38
CA SER A 103 7.74 -14.03 1.05
C SER A 103 7.46 -12.90 2.05
N ILE A 104 6.51 -13.11 2.96
CA ILE A 104 6.27 -12.20 4.08
C ILE A 104 7.00 -12.75 5.30
N ILE A 105 7.88 -11.96 5.88
CA ILE A 105 8.51 -12.27 7.17
C ILE A 105 7.58 -11.73 8.26
N PHE A 106 7.01 -12.62 9.06
CA PHE A 106 6.22 -12.30 10.24
C PHE A 106 7.08 -12.46 11.50
N GLN A 107 7.26 -11.36 12.22
CA GLN A 107 8.08 -11.34 13.43
C GLN A 107 7.30 -10.74 14.60
N THR A 108 7.44 -11.34 15.79
CA THR A 108 6.91 -10.78 17.03
C THR A 108 8.02 -10.48 18.03
N TYR A 109 7.82 -9.45 18.85
CA TYR A 109 8.75 -9.07 19.92
C TYR A 109 8.01 -8.77 21.21
N GLY A 110 8.51 -9.29 22.34
CA GLY A 110 7.93 -9.05 23.66
C GLY A 110 6.64 -9.84 23.90
N ALA A 111 6.40 -10.90 23.12
CA ALA A 111 5.26 -11.79 23.32
C ALA A 111 5.47 -12.67 24.55
N LYS A 112 4.43 -12.85 25.37
CA LYS A 112 4.52 -13.64 26.61
C LYS A 112 4.90 -15.11 26.38
N GLY A 113 4.61 -15.65 25.20
CA GLY A 113 4.95 -17.02 24.80
C GLY A 113 6.31 -17.17 24.12
N GLY A 114 7.10 -16.09 24.03
CA GLY A 114 8.30 -16.04 23.22
C GLY A 114 8.05 -15.36 21.86
N ASP A 115 9.13 -14.85 21.30
CA ASP A 115 9.14 -14.17 20.01
C ASP A 115 9.00 -15.19 18.87
N ILE A 116 8.26 -14.80 17.83
CA ILE A 116 7.97 -15.62 16.64
C ILE A 116 8.75 -15.05 15.46
N ASP A 117 9.28 -15.92 14.60
CA ASP A 117 9.90 -15.57 13.31
C ASP A 117 9.49 -16.61 12.27
N GLU A 118 8.52 -16.28 11.43
CA GLU A 118 7.87 -17.20 10.50
C GLU A 118 7.67 -16.57 9.13
N MET A 119 7.50 -17.42 8.12
CA MET A 119 7.20 -17.00 6.76
C MET A 119 5.71 -17.15 6.48
N GLU A 120 5.10 -16.08 5.98
CA GLU A 120 3.69 -15.96 5.67
C GLU A 120 3.47 -15.64 4.19
N ASN A 121 2.23 -15.82 3.73
CA ASN A 121 1.81 -15.53 2.36
C ASN A 121 0.91 -14.30 2.27
N GLU A 122 0.24 -13.96 3.37
CA GLU A 122 -0.71 -12.87 3.43
C GLU A 122 -0.52 -12.02 4.69
N VAL A 123 -0.77 -10.72 4.57
CA VAL A 123 -0.97 -9.84 5.74
C VAL A 123 -2.34 -9.21 5.68
N LYS A 124 -3.05 -9.23 6.82
CA LYS A 124 -4.42 -8.72 6.97
C LYS A 124 -4.38 -7.48 7.84
N ILE A 125 -4.79 -6.36 7.27
CA ILE A 125 -4.82 -5.05 7.91
C ILE A 125 -6.28 -4.60 8.05
N PRO A 126 -6.78 -4.36 9.27
CA PRO A 126 -8.15 -3.95 9.46
C PRO A 126 -8.35 -2.48 9.11
N LEU A 127 -9.38 -2.23 8.31
CA LEU A 127 -9.84 -0.89 7.92
C LEU A 127 -11.31 -0.70 8.35
N LYS A 128 -11.70 0.55 8.57
CA LYS A 128 -13.05 0.97 8.94
C LYS A 128 -13.53 2.09 8.05
N ASN A 129 -14.84 2.11 7.78
CA ASN A 129 -15.54 3.19 7.09
C ASN A 129 -14.85 3.65 5.79
N ILE A 130 -14.31 2.71 5.02
CA ILE A 130 -13.66 3.00 3.74
C ILE A 130 -14.68 2.80 2.61
N PRO A 131 -15.04 3.88 1.88
CA PRO A 131 -15.92 3.77 0.72
C PRO A 131 -15.32 2.93 -0.41
N MET A 132 -16.17 2.33 -1.26
CA MET A 132 -15.73 1.47 -2.37
C MET A 132 -14.78 2.17 -3.37
N ASP A 133 -14.98 3.45 -3.66
CA ASP A 133 -14.07 4.23 -4.53
C ASP A 133 -12.66 4.32 -3.91
N GLN A 134 -12.58 4.57 -2.60
CA GLN A 134 -11.31 4.63 -1.89
C GLN A 134 -10.63 3.25 -1.77
N MET A 135 -11.40 2.15 -1.71
CA MET A 135 -10.84 0.79 -1.82
C MET A 135 -10.23 0.56 -3.20
N MET A 136 -10.91 0.99 -4.26
CA MET A 136 -10.42 0.88 -5.63
C MET A 136 -9.17 1.75 -5.84
N ASP A 137 -9.15 2.95 -5.29
CA ASP A 137 -7.98 3.84 -5.31
C ASP A 137 -6.80 3.18 -4.59
N LEU A 138 -7.02 2.61 -3.40
CA LEU A 138 -5.97 1.91 -2.66
C LEU A 138 -5.40 0.74 -3.45
N ARG A 139 -6.26 -0.09 -4.07
CA ARG A 139 -5.84 -1.19 -4.95
C ARG A 139 -5.03 -0.67 -6.14
N THR A 140 -5.53 0.35 -6.82
CA THR A 140 -4.88 0.94 -8.00
C THR A 140 -3.50 1.48 -7.65
N ASN A 141 -3.37 2.26 -6.57
CA ASN A 141 -2.09 2.81 -6.15
C ASN A 141 -1.10 1.71 -5.73
N LEU A 142 -1.55 0.65 -5.05
CA LEU A 142 -0.70 -0.51 -4.71
C LEU A 142 -0.19 -1.26 -5.95
N MET A 143 -1.05 -1.47 -6.94
CA MET A 143 -0.67 -2.11 -8.21
C MET A 143 0.29 -1.22 -9.02
N ASN A 144 0.08 0.10 -9.01
CA ASN A 144 0.99 1.06 -9.63
C ASN A 144 2.37 1.03 -8.99
N LEU A 145 2.45 1.00 -7.65
CA LEU A 145 3.73 0.87 -6.94
C LEU A 145 4.50 -0.37 -7.38
N LYS A 146 3.82 -1.52 -7.45
CA LYS A 146 4.43 -2.77 -7.94
C LYS A 146 4.95 -2.61 -9.36
N GLN A 147 4.11 -2.13 -10.28
CA GLN A 147 4.47 -2.04 -11.70
C GLN A 147 5.65 -1.08 -11.92
N MET A 148 5.63 0.08 -11.28
CA MET A 148 6.71 1.07 -11.37
C MET A 148 8.01 0.54 -10.75
N PHE A 149 7.91 -0.17 -9.62
CA PHE A 149 9.08 -0.79 -8.99
C PHE A 149 9.72 -1.84 -9.90
N ILE A 150 8.92 -2.73 -10.50
CA ILE A 150 9.41 -3.73 -11.44
C ILE A 150 10.07 -3.04 -12.64
N ASN A 151 9.42 -2.06 -13.27
CA ASN A 151 9.95 -1.39 -14.47
C ASN A 151 11.23 -0.59 -14.21
N THR A 152 11.50 -0.18 -12.98
CA THR A 152 12.68 0.65 -12.63
C THR A 152 13.88 -0.19 -12.24
N TYR A 153 13.65 -1.33 -11.58
CA TYR A 153 14.69 -2.10 -10.91
C TYR A 153 14.83 -3.55 -11.41
N LYS A 154 14.03 -3.97 -12.40
CA LYS A 154 14.15 -5.25 -13.12
C LYS A 154 14.09 -5.01 -14.62
#